data_AF-A0A3S1CAF8-F1
#
_entry.id   AF-A0A3S1CAF8-F1
#
_cell.length_a   1.000
_cell.length_b   1.000
_cell.length_c   1.000
_cell.angle_alpha   90.00
_cell.angle_beta   90.00
_cell.angle_gamma   90.00
#
_symmetry.space_group_name_H-M   'P 1'
#
loop_
_entity.id
_entity.type
_entity.pdbx_description
1 polymer ?
#
loop_
_entity_poly.entity_id
_entity_poly.type
_entity_poly.pdbx_seq_one_letter_code
_entity_poly.pdbx_strand_id
1 'polypeptide(L)'
;MKKFKLKYIVIPLILIPFVLAVAYFCSEFYGLPWEHAAVKKEAVQYMKKKYNLDVVASGSSFNFKFDYYTAKVYNVNDGAKNIIRVEKQRFYDEQNQASGKRLEDNYSEIYWGKKKMDELQAKFPTFFKLDDIETVRIDTDFLTTPLEKGVSSDKDEQGAFIPISSDYSNMLDIKLNTNEFSDELLQELLLVIREIRNTQLKVDFIIRGTGKVSDSDTTAVKIKILGLKSENIMNINSVEDLKREIVEY
;
A
#
# COMPACT_ATOMS: atom_id res chain seq x y z
N MET A 1 55.22 29.69 16.30
CA MET A 1 53.86 30.28 16.18
C MET A 1 53.19 30.25 14.79
N LYS A 2 53.75 29.60 13.74
CA LYS A 2 53.18 29.61 12.37
C LYS A 2 52.31 28.40 11.97
N LYS A 3 52.46 27.22 12.59
CA LYS A 3 51.72 26.00 12.22
C LYS A 3 50.27 25.95 12.72
N PHE A 4 49.95 26.66 13.80
CA PHE A 4 48.57 26.71 14.34
C PHE A 4 47.64 27.49 13.40
N LYS A 5 48.04 28.67 12.90
CA LYS A 5 47.20 29.51 12.03
C LYS A 5 46.90 28.88 10.66
N LEU A 6 47.80 28.07 10.10
CA LEU A 6 47.57 27.40 8.81
C LEU A 6 46.52 26.27 8.93
N LYS A 7 46.50 25.52 10.05
CA LYS A 7 45.50 24.46 10.29
C LYS A 7 44.07 25.03 10.36
N TYR A 8 43.86 26.17 11.02
CA TYR A 8 42.53 26.79 11.11
C TYR A 8 42.00 27.37 9.80
N ILE A 9 42.85 27.54 8.78
CA ILE A 9 42.41 28.00 7.45
C ILE A 9 42.20 26.80 6.51
N VAL A 10 43.07 25.80 6.57
CA VAL A 10 42.98 24.60 5.71
C VAL A 10 41.82 23.68 6.13
N ILE A 11 41.55 23.55 7.44
CA ILE A 11 40.46 22.74 7.96
C ILE A 11 39.10 23.17 7.38
N PRO A 12 38.65 24.44 7.50
CA PRO A 12 37.38 24.87 6.89
C PRO A 12 37.41 24.80 5.35
N LEU A 13 38.57 25.01 4.71
CA LEU A 13 38.69 24.91 3.25
C LEU A 13 38.41 23.50 2.73
N ILE A 14 38.62 22.46 3.54
CA ILE A 14 38.31 21.06 3.22
C ILE A 14 36.93 20.65 3.79
N LEU A 15 36.60 21.08 5.01
CA LEU A 15 35.35 20.71 5.67
C LEU A 15 34.12 21.30 4.99
N ILE A 16 34.19 22.55 4.53
CA ILE A 16 33.05 23.21 3.85
C ILE A 16 32.67 22.45 2.57
N PRO A 17 33.58 22.21 1.59
CA PRO A 17 33.21 21.46 0.40
C PRO A 17 32.84 20.00 0.73
N PHE A 18 33.43 19.39 1.75
CA PHE A 18 33.03 18.06 2.20
C PHE A 18 31.59 18.05 2.74
N VAL A 19 31.21 18.99 3.61
CA VAL A 19 29.84 19.11 4.13
C VAL A 19 28.86 19.43 3.02
N LEU A 20 29.22 20.29 2.06
CA LEU A 20 28.38 20.58 0.89
C LEU A 20 28.20 19.35 0.00
N ALA A 21 29.26 18.57 -0.23
CA ALA A 21 29.19 17.33 -0.98
C ALA A 21 28.29 16.30 -0.27
N VAL A 22 28.46 16.14 1.05
CA VAL A 22 27.58 15.26 1.85
C VAL A 22 26.13 15.74 1.79
N ALA A 23 25.88 17.05 1.93
CA ALA A 23 24.53 17.61 1.82
C ALA A 23 23.92 17.36 0.43
N TYR A 24 24.70 17.51 -0.64
CA TYR A 24 24.30 17.23 -2.01
C TYR A 24 23.93 15.75 -2.19
N PHE A 25 24.81 14.82 -1.81
CA PHE A 25 24.50 13.39 -1.89
C PHE A 25 23.30 13.01 -1.03
N CYS A 26 23.20 13.53 0.19
CA CYS A 26 22.03 13.31 1.03
C CYS A 26 20.75 13.82 0.36
N SER A 27 20.77 14.98 -0.31
CA SER A 27 19.59 15.47 -1.03
C SER A 27 19.21 14.63 -2.25
N GLU A 28 20.19 14.08 -2.97
CA GLU A 28 19.93 13.19 -4.12
C GLU A 28 19.31 11.86 -3.68
N PHE A 29 19.69 11.31 -2.52
CA PHE A 29 19.16 10.03 -2.05
C PHE A 29 17.91 10.15 -1.18
N TYR A 30 17.82 11.21 -0.37
CA TYR A 30 16.75 11.38 0.62
C TYR A 30 15.78 12.49 0.28
N GLY A 31 16.03 13.29 -0.76
CA GLY A 31 15.23 14.46 -1.08
C GLY A 31 15.56 15.65 -0.19
N LEU A 32 14.96 16.78 -0.52
CA LEU A 32 15.17 18.07 0.12
C LEU A 32 14.20 18.21 1.32
N PRO A 33 14.69 18.54 2.53
CA PRO A 33 13.85 18.64 3.72
C PRO A 33 12.67 19.63 3.57
N TRP A 34 12.85 20.71 2.81
CA TRP A 34 11.77 21.67 2.55
C TRP A 34 10.73 21.14 1.56
N GLU A 35 11.11 20.31 0.59
CA GLU A 35 10.14 19.66 -0.31
C GLU A 35 9.31 18.62 0.45
N HIS A 36 9.90 17.90 1.41
CA HIS A 36 9.14 17.07 2.35
C HIS A 36 8.12 17.87 3.17
N ALA A 37 8.50 19.05 3.66
CA ALA A 37 7.58 19.91 4.40
C ALA A 37 6.46 20.45 3.48
N ALA A 38 6.81 20.86 2.26
CA ALA A 38 5.88 21.37 1.26
C ALA A 38 4.85 20.30 0.85
N VAL A 39 5.30 19.11 0.45
CA VAL A 39 4.39 18.04 -0.02
C VAL A 39 3.40 17.63 1.07
N LYS A 40 3.79 17.59 2.34
CA LYS A 40 2.88 17.29 3.45
C LYS A 40 1.77 18.33 3.57
N LYS A 41 2.11 19.61 3.47
CA LYS A 41 1.13 20.71 3.55
C LYS A 41 0.21 20.71 2.33
N GLU A 42 0.79 20.57 1.13
CA GLU A 42 0.03 20.54 -0.11
C GLU A 42 -0.92 19.32 -0.16
N ALA A 43 -0.49 18.15 0.32
CA ALA A 43 -1.32 16.95 0.37
C ALA A 43 -2.58 17.12 1.23
N VAL A 44 -2.47 17.78 2.40
CA VAL A 44 -3.64 18.05 3.26
C VAL A 44 -4.65 18.95 2.52
N GLN A 45 -4.17 20.01 1.88
CA GLN A 45 -5.01 20.93 1.11
C GLN A 45 -5.64 20.23 -0.11
N TYR A 46 -4.87 19.38 -0.77
CA TYR A 46 -5.31 18.57 -1.90
C TYR A 46 -6.46 17.64 -1.51
N MET A 47 -6.32 16.87 -0.42
CA MET A 47 -7.37 15.95 0.04
C MET A 47 -8.65 16.70 0.42
N LYS A 48 -8.51 17.87 1.07
CA LYS A 48 -9.67 18.71 1.38
C LYS A 48 -10.34 19.24 0.13
N LYS A 49 -9.57 19.70 -0.86
CA LYS A 49 -10.12 20.23 -2.11
C LYS A 49 -10.78 19.15 -2.98
N LYS A 50 -10.15 17.99 -3.11
CA LYS A 50 -10.59 16.91 -4.00
C LYS A 50 -11.76 16.13 -3.42
N TYR A 51 -11.65 15.72 -2.16
CA TYR A 51 -12.56 14.79 -1.54
C TYR A 51 -13.38 15.41 -0.41
N ASN A 52 -13.22 16.71 -0.11
CA ASN A 52 -13.78 17.33 1.10
C ASN A 52 -13.33 16.62 2.40
N LEU A 53 -12.18 15.95 2.35
CA LEU A 53 -11.68 15.09 3.42
C LEU A 53 -10.75 15.88 4.35
N ASP A 54 -11.02 15.83 5.66
CA ASP A 54 -10.10 16.33 6.66
C ASP A 54 -9.06 15.25 6.99
N VAL A 55 -7.79 15.55 6.72
CA VAL A 55 -6.69 14.59 6.86
C VAL A 55 -5.54 15.15 7.68
N VAL A 56 -4.75 14.27 8.28
CA VAL A 56 -3.52 14.61 8.99
C VAL A 56 -2.33 13.94 8.30
N ALA A 57 -1.27 14.70 8.07
CA ALA A 57 -0.02 14.17 7.54
C ALA A 57 0.78 13.45 8.64
N SER A 58 1.06 12.16 8.43
CA SER A 58 1.86 11.33 9.34
C SER A 58 3.34 11.28 8.97
N GLY A 59 3.69 11.58 7.71
CA GLY A 59 5.08 11.55 7.26
C GLY A 59 5.24 11.86 5.78
N SER A 60 6.47 11.73 5.30
CA SER A 60 6.81 11.89 3.90
C SER A 60 8.02 11.04 3.53
N SER A 61 8.12 10.65 2.26
CA SER A 61 9.26 9.93 1.69
C SER A 61 9.63 10.51 0.33
N PHE A 62 10.85 10.24 -0.10
CA PHE A 62 11.34 10.60 -1.43
C PHE A 62 11.76 9.32 -2.14
N ASN A 63 11.40 9.20 -3.42
CA ASN A 63 11.82 8.11 -4.27
C ASN A 63 12.89 8.62 -5.23
N PHE A 64 14.16 8.38 -4.91
CA PHE A 64 15.29 8.82 -5.74
C PHE A 64 15.28 8.20 -7.15
N LYS A 65 14.75 6.98 -7.30
CA LYS A 65 14.72 6.28 -8.60
C LYS A 65 13.80 6.97 -9.59
N PHE A 66 12.72 7.56 -9.10
CA PHE A 66 11.67 8.16 -9.93
C PHE A 66 11.48 9.68 -9.68
N ASP A 67 12.33 10.29 -8.85
CA ASP A 67 12.33 11.72 -8.51
C ASP A 67 10.95 12.28 -8.12
N TYR A 68 10.28 11.63 -7.17
CA TYR A 68 9.01 12.11 -6.62
C TYR A 68 8.99 12.08 -5.10
N TYR A 69 8.15 12.95 -4.52
CA TYR A 69 7.89 13.01 -3.09
C TYR A 69 6.51 12.43 -2.79
N THR A 70 6.41 11.64 -1.74
CA THR A 70 5.14 11.10 -1.24
C THR A 70 4.86 11.69 0.13
N ALA A 71 3.67 12.25 0.33
CA ALA A 71 3.11 12.50 1.65
C ALA A 71 2.25 11.31 2.07
N LYS A 72 2.37 10.91 3.33
CA LYS A 72 1.49 9.92 3.97
C LYS A 72 0.48 10.68 4.81
N VAL A 73 -0.80 10.55 4.49
CA VAL A 73 -1.90 11.20 5.20
C VAL A 73 -2.94 10.16 5.62
N TYR A 74 -3.78 10.47 6.60
CA TYR A 74 -4.92 9.63 6.98
C TYR A 74 -6.12 10.51 7.34
N ASN A 75 -7.33 9.99 7.10
CA ASN A 75 -8.58 10.67 7.45
C ASN A 75 -8.71 10.77 8.98
N VAL A 76 -9.05 11.96 9.50
CA VAL A 76 -9.26 12.18 10.95
C VAL A 76 -10.41 11.34 11.51
N ASN A 77 -11.39 11.01 10.67
CA ASN A 77 -12.56 10.21 11.04
C ASN A 77 -12.34 8.70 10.85
N ASP A 78 -11.19 8.27 10.29
CA ASP A 78 -10.89 6.86 10.13
C ASP A 78 -10.20 6.30 11.38
N GLY A 79 -10.93 5.54 12.19
CA GLY A 79 -10.41 4.94 13.44
C GLY A 79 -9.20 4.03 13.23
N ALA A 80 -9.12 3.36 12.07
CA ALA A 80 -7.99 2.50 11.69
C ALA A 80 -6.77 3.29 11.19
N LYS A 81 -6.93 4.60 10.90
CA LYS A 81 -5.88 5.49 10.36
C LYS A 81 -5.17 4.92 9.13
N ASN A 82 -5.94 4.38 8.19
CA ASN A 82 -5.40 3.85 6.95
C ASN A 82 -4.62 4.94 6.19
N ILE A 83 -3.42 4.60 5.72
CA ILE A 83 -2.52 5.55 5.09
C ILE A 83 -2.92 5.74 3.63
N ILE A 84 -3.27 6.98 3.30
CA ILE A 84 -3.42 7.50 1.95
C ILE A 84 -2.07 8.10 1.54
N ARG A 85 -1.59 7.69 0.37
CA ARG A 85 -0.37 8.21 -0.25
C ARG A 85 -0.77 9.29 -1.24
N VAL A 86 -0.17 10.47 -1.09
CA VAL A 86 -0.30 11.58 -2.04
C VAL A 86 1.08 11.87 -2.62
N GLU A 87 1.24 11.67 -3.92
CA GLU A 87 2.50 11.72 -4.63
C GLU A 87 2.61 12.98 -5.47
N LYS A 88 3.71 13.72 -5.31
CA LYS A 88 4.07 14.86 -6.14
C LYS A 88 5.04 14.39 -7.21
N GLN A 89 4.49 14.11 -8.39
CA GLN A 89 5.25 13.59 -9.52
C GLN A 89 5.18 14.48 -10.74
N ARG A 90 6.14 14.30 -11.65
CA ARG A 90 6.13 14.95 -12.96
C ARG A 90 5.00 14.34 -13.79
N PHE A 91 4.26 15.18 -14.51
CA PHE A 91 3.32 14.70 -15.52
C PHE A 91 3.78 15.14 -16.90
N TYR A 92 3.40 14.34 -17.89
CA TYR A 92 3.77 14.50 -19.27
C TYR A 92 2.53 14.84 -20.09
N ASP A 93 2.67 15.68 -21.11
CA ASP A 93 1.63 15.95 -22.10
C ASP A 93 1.45 14.78 -23.06
N GLU A 94 0.50 14.93 -23.99
CA GLU A 94 0.20 13.96 -25.04
C GLU A 94 1.40 13.69 -25.97
N GLN A 95 2.41 14.56 -25.96
CA GLN A 95 3.66 14.41 -26.70
C GLN A 95 4.79 13.81 -25.85
N ASN A 96 4.48 13.29 -24.66
CA ASN A 96 5.44 12.77 -23.68
C ASN A 96 6.50 13.79 -23.24
N GLN A 97 6.22 15.09 -23.34
CA GLN A 97 7.09 16.13 -22.81
C GLN A 97 6.67 16.48 -21.38
N ALA A 98 7.65 16.73 -20.52
CA ALA A 98 7.38 17.07 -19.12
C ALA A 98 6.68 18.42 -19.04
N SER A 99 5.40 18.44 -18.63
CA SER A 99 4.57 19.64 -18.59
C SER A 99 4.50 20.28 -17.19
N GLY A 100 4.95 19.58 -16.15
CA GLY A 100 5.02 20.12 -14.79
C GLY A 100 5.06 19.05 -13.70
N LYS A 101 4.82 19.46 -12.45
CA LYS A 101 4.60 18.56 -11.30
C LYS A 101 3.13 18.67 -10.85
N ARG A 102 2.49 17.54 -10.52
CA ARG A 102 1.13 17.51 -9.96
C ARG A 102 1.05 16.54 -8.80
N LEU A 103 0.03 16.71 -7.97
CA LEU A 103 -0.32 15.77 -6.92
C LEU A 103 -1.30 14.72 -7.47
N GLU A 104 -1.06 13.48 -7.10
CA GLU A 104 -1.97 12.36 -7.33
C GLU A 104 -2.06 11.51 -6.08
N ASP A 105 -3.14 10.76 -5.91
CA ASP A 105 -3.39 9.99 -4.68
C ASP A 105 -3.95 8.61 -4.95
N ASN A 106 -3.80 7.71 -3.96
CA ASN A 106 -4.37 6.37 -3.97
C ASN A 106 -5.63 6.24 -3.07
N TYR A 107 -6.36 7.31 -2.77
CA TYR A 107 -7.51 7.24 -1.86
C TYR A 107 -8.62 6.32 -2.36
N SER A 108 -8.80 6.19 -3.68
CA SER A 108 -9.76 5.27 -4.27
C SER A 108 -9.51 3.82 -3.82
N GLU A 109 -8.26 3.37 -3.83
CA GLU A 109 -7.83 2.06 -3.36
C GLU A 109 -8.23 1.85 -1.89
N ILE A 110 -7.90 2.82 -1.04
CA ILE A 110 -8.18 2.75 0.40
C ILE A 110 -9.69 2.73 0.68
N TYR A 111 -10.45 3.58 -0.01
CA TYR A 111 -11.90 3.68 0.17
C TYR A 111 -12.61 2.39 -0.27
N TRP A 112 -12.34 1.91 -1.49
CA TRP A 112 -13.01 0.73 -2.03
C TRP A 112 -12.49 -0.56 -1.40
N GLY A 113 -11.21 -0.64 -1.03
CA GLY A 113 -10.66 -1.76 -0.28
C GLY A 113 -11.33 -1.92 1.08
N LYS A 114 -11.52 -0.81 1.81
CA LYS A 114 -12.26 -0.81 3.08
C LYS A 114 -13.71 -1.25 2.88
N LYS A 115 -14.42 -0.65 1.92
CA LYS A 115 -15.83 -0.99 1.66
C LYS A 115 -16.01 -2.47 1.29
N LYS A 116 -15.16 -3.01 0.42
CA LYS A 116 -15.17 -4.44 0.06
C LYS A 116 -14.83 -5.33 1.27
N MET A 117 -13.90 -4.91 2.12
CA MET A 117 -13.57 -5.65 3.35
C MET A 117 -14.77 -5.71 4.29
N ASP A 118 -15.44 -4.59 4.53
CA ASP A 118 -16.62 -4.52 5.38
C ASP A 118 -17.75 -5.42 4.82
N GLU A 119 -17.97 -5.41 3.50
CA GLU A 119 -18.93 -6.27 2.81
C GLU A 119 -18.57 -7.77 2.95
N LEU A 120 -17.31 -8.15 2.74
CA LEU A 120 -16.85 -9.54 2.89
C LEU A 120 -16.94 -10.02 4.34
N GLN A 121 -16.57 -9.19 5.31
CA GLN A 121 -16.67 -9.52 6.74
C GLN A 121 -18.12 -9.70 7.18
N ALA A 122 -19.03 -8.85 6.71
CA ALA A 122 -20.46 -8.99 6.99
C ALA A 122 -21.03 -10.27 6.38
N LYS A 123 -20.54 -10.69 5.21
CA LYS A 123 -21.02 -11.87 4.49
C LYS A 123 -20.43 -13.19 4.99
N PHE A 124 -19.17 -13.18 5.42
CA PHE A 124 -18.44 -14.38 5.87
C PHE A 124 -17.89 -14.22 7.30
N PRO A 125 -18.73 -13.92 8.30
CA PRO A 125 -18.27 -13.58 9.64
C PRO A 125 -17.52 -14.73 10.33
N THR A 126 -17.80 -15.99 9.98
CA THR A 126 -17.11 -17.17 10.51
C THR A 126 -15.68 -17.22 10.00
N PHE A 127 -15.48 -17.15 8.67
CA PHE A 127 -14.17 -17.13 8.04
C PHE A 127 -13.22 -16.08 8.65
N PHE A 128 -13.69 -14.84 8.80
CA PHE A 128 -12.89 -13.74 9.34
C PHE A 128 -12.61 -13.83 10.86
N LYS A 129 -13.20 -14.80 11.55
CA LYS A 129 -13.00 -15.06 12.99
C LYS A 129 -12.24 -16.35 13.26
N LEU A 130 -11.79 -17.06 12.22
CA LEU A 130 -11.02 -18.29 12.40
C LEU A 130 -9.71 -17.98 13.12
N ASP A 131 -9.41 -18.77 14.16
CA ASP A 131 -8.20 -18.63 14.96
C ASP A 131 -6.93 -18.82 14.13
N ASP A 132 -7.00 -19.54 13.00
CA ASP A 132 -5.89 -19.77 12.08
C ASP A 132 -5.45 -18.49 11.33
N ILE A 133 -6.30 -17.48 11.25
CA ILE A 133 -6.07 -16.27 10.45
C ILE A 133 -5.48 -15.17 11.34
N GLU A 134 -4.27 -14.73 11.00
CA GLU A 134 -3.61 -13.60 11.66
C GLU A 134 -4.12 -12.27 11.09
N THR A 135 -4.11 -12.14 9.75
CA THR A 135 -4.54 -10.92 9.07
C THR A 135 -5.18 -11.21 7.72
N VAL A 136 -6.19 -10.43 7.36
CA VAL A 136 -6.77 -10.40 6.02
C VAL A 136 -6.65 -8.99 5.45
N ARG A 137 -6.24 -8.86 4.19
CA ARG A 137 -6.12 -7.59 3.47
C ARG A 137 -6.72 -7.73 2.08
N ILE A 138 -7.30 -6.64 1.58
CA ILE A 138 -7.71 -6.54 0.18
C ILE A 138 -6.78 -5.54 -0.47
N ASP A 139 -5.94 -6.02 -1.36
CA ASP A 139 -5.14 -5.20 -2.23
C ASP A 139 -5.95 -4.96 -3.52
N THR A 140 -6.05 -3.70 -3.93
CA THR A 140 -6.66 -3.32 -5.22
C THR A 140 -5.56 -2.72 -6.07
N ASP A 141 -5.57 -2.98 -7.38
CA ASP A 141 -4.53 -2.44 -8.26
C ASP A 141 -4.38 -0.92 -8.12
N PHE A 142 -3.12 -0.51 -8.06
CA PHE A 142 -2.69 0.85 -7.74
C PHE A 142 -2.87 1.79 -8.92
N LEU A 143 -3.73 2.80 -8.76
CA LEU A 143 -3.82 3.93 -9.67
C LEU A 143 -3.85 5.24 -8.90
N THR A 144 -2.84 6.06 -9.15
CA THR A 144 -2.81 7.43 -8.67
C THR A 144 -3.66 8.30 -9.59
N THR A 145 -4.59 9.05 -9.01
CA THR A 145 -5.51 9.89 -9.79
C THR A 145 -5.26 11.37 -9.52
N PRO A 146 -5.18 12.25 -10.55
CA PRO A 146 -4.97 13.68 -10.35
C PRO A 146 -6.22 14.38 -9.76
N LEU A 147 -6.05 15.65 -9.39
CA LEU A 147 -7.08 16.47 -8.73
C LEU A 147 -8.42 16.52 -9.49
N GLU A 148 -8.36 16.65 -10.81
CA GLU A 148 -9.51 16.93 -11.68
C GLU A 148 -10.30 15.68 -12.07
N LYS A 149 -9.88 14.49 -11.62
CA LYS A 149 -10.46 13.20 -12.02
C LYS A 149 -10.67 12.27 -10.81
N GLY A 150 -11.43 11.20 -11.02
CA GLY A 150 -11.53 10.09 -10.06
C GLY A 150 -12.42 10.36 -8.86
N VAL A 151 -13.36 11.29 -8.98
CA VAL A 151 -14.33 11.62 -7.92
C VAL A 151 -15.73 11.64 -8.53
N SER A 152 -16.69 10.99 -7.89
CA SER A 152 -18.09 11.05 -8.29
C SER A 152 -18.76 12.32 -7.73
N SER A 153 -19.99 12.60 -8.18
CA SER A 153 -20.81 13.67 -7.60
C SER A 153 -21.38 13.33 -6.22
N ASP A 154 -21.31 12.06 -5.83
CA ASP A 154 -21.93 11.54 -4.61
C ASP A 154 -21.03 11.75 -3.40
N LYS A 155 -21.65 11.76 -2.22
CA LYS A 155 -20.96 11.90 -0.93
C LYS A 155 -21.27 10.71 -0.03
N ASP A 156 -20.28 10.32 0.76
CA ASP A 156 -20.46 9.36 1.84
C ASP A 156 -21.19 9.98 3.04
N GLU A 157 -21.45 9.16 4.07
CA GLU A 157 -22.13 9.57 5.30
C GLU A 157 -21.38 10.67 6.06
N GLN A 158 -20.07 10.82 5.82
CA GLN A 158 -19.21 11.83 6.42
C GLN A 158 -19.09 13.09 5.54
N GLY A 159 -19.80 13.14 4.41
CA GLY A 159 -19.82 14.27 3.49
C GLY A 159 -18.57 14.39 2.62
N ALA A 160 -17.72 13.36 2.58
CA ALA A 160 -16.60 13.28 1.66
C ALA A 160 -17.07 12.78 0.29
N PHE A 161 -16.49 13.31 -0.78
CA PHE A 161 -16.82 12.88 -2.13
C PHE A 161 -16.31 11.46 -2.38
N ILE A 162 -17.13 10.62 -3.00
CA ILE A 162 -16.80 9.22 -3.23
C ILE A 162 -15.81 9.11 -4.40
N PRO A 163 -14.65 8.46 -4.25
CA PRO A 163 -13.75 8.23 -5.36
C PRO A 163 -14.38 7.26 -6.38
N ILE A 164 -14.12 7.47 -7.67
CA ILE A 164 -14.57 6.54 -8.72
C ILE A 164 -13.86 5.19 -8.51
N SER A 165 -14.64 4.11 -8.49
CA SER A 165 -14.10 2.75 -8.41
C SER A 165 -13.28 2.44 -9.65
N SER A 166 -12.10 1.90 -9.43
CA SER A 166 -11.27 1.36 -10.49
C SER A 166 -11.76 -0.07 -10.80
N ASP A 167 -12.06 -0.39 -12.05
CA ASP A 167 -12.60 -1.72 -12.49
C ASP A 167 -11.57 -2.87 -12.41
N TYR A 168 -10.49 -2.70 -11.65
CA TYR A 168 -9.33 -3.57 -11.64
C TYR A 168 -9.47 -4.76 -10.67
N SER A 169 -8.56 -5.71 -10.82
CA SER A 169 -8.46 -6.91 -9.99
C SER A 169 -8.33 -6.56 -8.51
N ASN A 170 -9.00 -7.36 -7.68
CA ASN A 170 -8.81 -7.35 -6.24
C ASN A 170 -8.02 -8.59 -5.87
N MET A 171 -7.14 -8.48 -4.89
CA MET A 171 -6.44 -9.60 -4.31
C MET A 171 -6.75 -9.67 -2.82
N LEU A 172 -7.29 -10.79 -2.37
CA LEU A 172 -7.46 -11.08 -0.96
C LEU A 172 -6.20 -11.77 -0.45
N ASP A 173 -5.39 -11.03 0.31
CA ASP A 173 -4.18 -11.51 0.96
C ASP A 173 -4.47 -11.93 2.39
N ILE A 174 -4.24 -13.21 2.70
CA ILE A 174 -4.54 -13.82 3.98
C ILE A 174 -3.24 -14.37 4.56
N LYS A 175 -2.90 -13.90 5.75
CA LYS A 175 -1.78 -14.41 6.52
C LYS A 175 -2.29 -15.31 7.63
N LEU A 176 -1.78 -16.53 7.69
CA LEU A 176 -2.10 -17.48 8.74
C LEU A 176 -1.12 -17.35 9.90
N ASN A 177 -1.57 -17.67 11.12
CA ASN A 177 -0.71 -17.71 12.30
C ASN A 177 0.13 -19.00 12.40
N THR A 178 -0.19 -20.03 11.60
CA THR A 178 0.56 -21.27 11.48
C THR A 178 1.03 -21.49 10.04
N ASN A 179 1.89 -22.49 9.83
CA ASN A 179 2.28 -22.92 8.49
C ASN A 179 1.34 -23.99 7.91
N GLU A 180 0.31 -24.40 8.65
CA GLU A 180 -0.60 -25.49 8.28
C GLU A 180 -1.97 -24.94 7.88
N PHE A 181 -2.59 -25.60 6.90
CA PHE A 181 -3.96 -25.30 6.47
C PHE A 181 -4.90 -26.28 7.15
N SER A 182 -5.65 -25.82 8.16
CA SER A 182 -6.62 -26.67 8.85
C SER A 182 -7.79 -27.05 7.93
N ASP A 183 -8.44 -28.17 8.22
CA ASP A 183 -9.64 -28.58 7.47
C ASP A 183 -10.78 -27.57 7.65
N GLU A 184 -10.88 -26.92 8.81
CA GLU A 184 -11.87 -25.87 9.08
C GLU A 184 -11.64 -24.64 8.18
N LEU A 185 -10.40 -24.15 8.11
CA LEU A 185 -10.02 -23.06 7.21
C LEU A 185 -10.36 -23.38 5.76
N LEU A 186 -10.02 -24.58 5.29
CA LEU A 186 -10.27 -24.99 3.91
C LEU A 186 -11.77 -25.14 3.61
N GLN A 187 -12.57 -25.59 4.58
CA GLN A 187 -14.03 -25.67 4.44
C GLN A 187 -14.66 -24.28 4.32
N GLU A 188 -14.31 -23.36 5.22
CA GLU A 188 -14.82 -21.99 5.17
C GLU A 188 -14.35 -21.25 3.90
N LEU A 189 -13.08 -21.43 3.51
CA LEU A 189 -12.57 -20.88 2.27
C LEU A 189 -13.33 -21.39 1.05
N LEU A 190 -13.70 -22.68 1.02
CA LEU A 190 -14.51 -23.24 -0.06
C LEU A 190 -15.91 -22.58 -0.14
N LEU A 191 -16.50 -22.19 1.00
CA LEU A 191 -17.76 -21.43 1.02
C LEU A 191 -17.58 -20.04 0.42
N VAL A 192 -16.50 -19.34 0.80
CA VAL A 192 -16.16 -18.01 0.25
C VAL A 192 -15.98 -18.09 -1.28
N ILE A 193 -15.21 -19.07 -1.76
CA ILE A 193 -14.93 -19.29 -3.19
C ILE A 193 -16.21 -19.58 -3.97
N ARG A 194 -17.09 -20.45 -3.45
CA ARG A 194 -18.38 -20.78 -4.09
C ARG A 194 -19.26 -19.56 -4.24
N GLU A 195 -19.27 -18.69 -3.25
CA GLU A 195 -20.09 -17.49 -3.26
C GLU A 195 -19.52 -16.38 -4.16
N ILE A 196 -18.20 -16.24 -4.22
CA ILE A 196 -17.54 -15.35 -5.19
C ILE A 196 -17.82 -15.79 -6.62
N ARG A 197 -17.79 -17.10 -6.89
CA ARG A 197 -18.21 -17.65 -8.18
C ARG A 197 -19.64 -17.25 -8.56
N ASN A 198 -20.56 -17.21 -7.59
CA ASN A 198 -21.95 -16.84 -7.82
C ASN A 198 -22.16 -15.33 -8.06
N THR A 199 -21.22 -14.49 -7.61
CA THR A 199 -21.33 -13.02 -7.66
C THR A 199 -20.50 -12.37 -8.77
N GLN A 200 -19.78 -13.16 -9.58
CA GLN A 200 -18.86 -12.70 -10.64
C GLN A 200 -17.79 -11.69 -10.17
N LEU A 201 -17.50 -11.66 -8.86
CA LEU A 201 -16.44 -10.82 -8.33
C LEU A 201 -15.08 -11.32 -8.81
N LYS A 202 -14.30 -10.45 -9.47
CA LYS A 202 -12.92 -10.75 -9.87
C LYS A 202 -11.98 -10.54 -8.68
N VAL A 203 -11.73 -11.63 -7.96
CA VAL A 203 -10.86 -11.65 -6.77
C VAL A 203 -9.84 -12.78 -6.92
N ASP A 204 -8.56 -12.44 -6.81
CA ASP A 204 -7.48 -13.39 -6.63
C ASP A 204 -7.27 -13.63 -5.13
N PHE A 205 -6.85 -14.84 -4.75
CA PHE A 205 -6.55 -15.21 -3.37
C PHE A 205 -5.08 -15.55 -3.23
N ILE A 206 -4.45 -15.01 -2.20
CA ILE A 206 -3.14 -15.45 -1.75
C ILE A 206 -3.24 -15.72 -0.25
N ILE A 207 -3.08 -16.98 0.13
CA ILE A 207 -3.06 -17.40 1.54
C ILE A 207 -1.67 -17.93 1.86
N ARG A 208 -1.05 -17.39 2.90
CA ARG A 208 0.34 -17.66 3.26
C ARG A 208 0.44 -18.12 4.70
N GLY A 209 1.06 -19.28 4.89
CA GLY A 209 1.48 -19.76 6.18
C GLY A 209 2.55 -18.87 6.82
N THR A 210 2.61 -18.86 8.15
CA THR A 210 3.72 -18.26 8.88
C THR A 210 4.75 -19.32 9.24
N GLY A 211 5.95 -19.18 8.69
CA GLY A 211 7.09 -19.99 9.07
C GLY A 211 7.62 -19.61 10.45
N LYS A 212 7.78 -20.58 11.36
CA LYS A 212 8.50 -20.34 12.62
C LYS A 212 10.00 -20.34 12.34
N VAL A 213 10.65 -19.21 12.54
CA VAL A 213 12.12 -19.14 12.63
C VAL A 213 12.49 -19.89 13.91
N SER A 214 13.07 -21.08 13.78
CA SER A 214 13.66 -21.77 14.92
C SER A 214 15.01 -21.12 15.22
N ASP A 215 15.31 -20.84 16.49
CA ASP A 215 16.59 -20.25 16.94
C ASP A 215 17.82 -21.15 16.68
N SER A 216 17.63 -22.32 16.09
CA SER A 216 18.70 -23.24 15.69
C SER A 216 18.74 -23.43 14.18
N ASP A 217 19.89 -23.08 13.62
CA ASP A 217 20.41 -23.44 12.30
C ASP A 217 19.73 -22.88 11.04
N THR A 218 20.62 -22.44 10.15
CA THR A 218 20.50 -21.85 8.80
C THR A 218 19.72 -22.70 7.79
N THR A 219 18.54 -23.18 8.16
CA THR A 219 17.64 -23.91 7.29
C THR A 219 16.59 -22.93 6.76
N ALA A 220 16.45 -22.82 5.44
CA ALA A 220 15.41 -21.99 4.84
C ALA A 220 14.05 -22.44 5.40
N VAL A 221 13.33 -21.53 6.07
CA VAL A 221 12.02 -21.82 6.63
C VAL A 221 11.05 -21.94 5.47
N LYS A 222 10.61 -23.18 5.21
CA LYS A 222 9.64 -23.42 4.16
C LYS A 222 8.25 -22.91 4.54
N ILE A 223 7.58 -22.22 3.63
CA ILE A 223 6.23 -21.69 3.82
C ILE A 223 5.25 -22.34 2.86
N LYS A 224 4.06 -22.70 3.37
CA LYS A 224 2.96 -23.15 2.52
C LYS A 224 2.18 -21.95 2.00
N ILE A 225 1.88 -21.97 0.71
CA ILE A 225 1.14 -20.92 0.01
C ILE A 225 0.01 -21.57 -0.79
N LEU A 226 -1.18 -20.99 -0.68
CA LEU A 226 -2.32 -21.27 -1.55
C LEU A 226 -2.58 -20.02 -2.39
N GLY A 227 -2.28 -20.11 -3.69
CA GLY A 227 -2.52 -19.03 -4.64
C GLY A 227 -3.63 -19.42 -5.62
N LEU A 228 -4.77 -18.73 -5.57
CA LEU A 228 -5.88 -18.97 -6.50
C LEU A 228 -6.14 -17.71 -7.30
N LYS A 229 -5.91 -17.80 -8.61
CA LYS A 229 -6.33 -16.74 -9.53
C LYS A 229 -7.83 -16.82 -9.78
N SER A 230 -8.44 -15.67 -10.04
CA SER A 230 -9.87 -15.54 -10.35
C SER A 230 -10.33 -16.46 -11.49
N GLU A 231 -9.48 -16.68 -12.50
CA GLU A 231 -9.70 -17.64 -13.59
C GLU A 231 -9.71 -19.12 -13.15
N ASN A 232 -8.92 -19.47 -12.12
CA ASN A 232 -8.77 -20.84 -11.62
C ASN A 232 -9.81 -21.20 -10.54
N ILE A 233 -10.39 -20.20 -9.88
CA ILE A 233 -11.45 -20.37 -8.87
C ILE A 233 -12.62 -21.20 -9.40
N MET A 234 -12.93 -21.10 -10.69
CA MET A 234 -14.01 -21.85 -11.33
C MET A 234 -13.82 -23.37 -11.26
N ASN A 235 -12.58 -23.84 -11.12
CA ASN A 235 -12.22 -25.25 -11.11
C ASN A 235 -12.17 -25.87 -9.70
N ILE A 236 -12.29 -25.06 -8.65
CA ILE A 236 -12.26 -25.51 -7.25
C ILE A 236 -13.67 -25.92 -6.81
N ASN A 237 -13.88 -27.21 -6.56
CA ASN A 237 -15.20 -27.75 -6.17
C ASN A 237 -15.20 -28.42 -4.79
N SER A 238 -14.03 -28.83 -4.30
CA SER A 238 -13.83 -29.57 -3.05
C SER A 238 -12.64 -29.06 -2.25
N VAL A 239 -12.53 -29.48 -0.99
CA VAL A 239 -11.37 -29.22 -0.13
C VAL A 239 -10.12 -29.90 -0.71
N GLU A 240 -10.30 -31.05 -1.35
CA GLU A 240 -9.25 -31.82 -2.01
C GLU A 240 -8.68 -31.10 -3.24
N ASP A 241 -9.48 -30.26 -3.90
CA ASP A 241 -8.98 -29.37 -4.96
C ASP A 241 -8.12 -28.26 -4.34
N LEU A 242 -8.58 -27.65 -3.24
CA LEU A 242 -7.79 -26.63 -2.52
C LEU A 242 -6.45 -27.18 -2.05
N LYS A 243 -6.43 -28.39 -1.46
CA LYS A 243 -5.20 -29.04 -0.99
C LYS A 243 -4.18 -29.28 -2.11
N ARG A 244 -4.65 -29.50 -3.36
CA ARG A 244 -3.78 -29.70 -4.53
C ARG A 244 -3.12 -28.42 -5.02
N GLU A 245 -3.71 -27.27 -4.74
CA GLU A 245 -3.17 -25.95 -5.09
C GLU A 245 -2.20 -25.40 -4.01
N ILE A 246 -2.07 -26.08 -2.88
CA ILE A 246 -1.10 -25.69 -1.83
C ILE A 246 0.30 -26.12 -2.27
N VAL A 247 1.20 -25.13 -2.36
CA VAL A 247 2.62 -25.31 -2.69
C VAL A 247 3.49 -24.91 -1.50
N GLU A 248 4.58 -25.65 -1.32
CA GLU A 248 5.59 -25.37 -0.30
C GLU A 248 6.82 -24.71 -0.96
N TYR A 249 7.20 -23.53 -0.48
CA TYR A 249 8.35 -22.76 -0.94
C TYR A 249 9.42 -22.65 0.14
#